data_AF-A0A2H3JJ51-F1
#
_entry.id   AF-A0A2H3JJ51-F1
#
_cell.length_a   1.000
_cell.length_b   1.000
_cell.length_c   1.000
_cell.angle_alpha   90.00
_cell.angle_beta   90.00
_cell.angle_gamma   90.00
#
_symmetry.space_group_name_H-M   'P 1'
#
loop_
_entity.id
_entity.type
_entity.pdbx_description
1 polymer ?
#
loop_
_entity_poly.entity_id
_entity_poly.type
_entity_poly.pdbx_seq_one_letter_code
_entity_poly.pdbx_strand_id
1 'polypeptide(L)' 'MAMLSTILGFSAFGLAARVGQLGIMKRNIYDNLGGHALSMLVFGYVGYWAHRWDERAEVLIAEKRAQIAERRRQ' A
#
# COMPACT_ATOMS: atom_id res chain seq x y z
N MET A 1 9.28 11.35 -0.55
CA MET A 1 9.63 10.22 -1.43
C MET A 1 8.90 8.94 -1.05
N ALA A 2 8.86 8.56 0.24
CA ALA A 2 8.20 7.33 0.73
C ALA A 2 6.73 7.17 0.28
N MET A 3 5.91 8.22 0.38
CA MET A 3 4.51 8.18 -0.06
C MET A 3 4.35 7.75 -1.52
N LEU A 4 5.07 8.40 -2.43
CA LEU A 4 4.99 8.10 -3.87
C LEU A 4 5.49 6.69 -4.17
N SER A 5 6.59 6.25 -3.54
CA SER A 5 7.07 4.88 -3.72
C SER A 5 6.06 3.84 -3.21
N THR A 6 5.37 4.10 -2.09
CA THR A 6 4.32 3.19 -1.59
C THR A 6 3.13 3.14 -2.54
N ILE A 7 2.64 4.29 -3.00
CA ILE A 7 1.53 4.35 -3.97
C ILE A 7 1.92 3.63 -5.27
N LEU A 8 3.12 3.89 -5.81
CA LEU A 8 3.59 3.26 -7.04
C LEU A 8 3.81 1.76 -6.87
N GLY A 9 4.39 1.32 -5.75
CA GLY A 9 4.58 -0.09 -5.45
C GLY A 9 3.26 -0.85 -5.37
N PHE A 10 2.27 -0.30 -4.68
CA PHE A 10 0.93 -0.88 -4.64
C PHE A 10 0.22 -0.80 -6.00
N SER A 11 0.38 0.28 -6.75
CA SER A 11 -0.20 0.39 -8.11
C SER A 11 0.37 -0.69 -9.03
N ALA A 12 1.69 -0.93 -8.98
CA ALA A 12 2.36 -2.00 -9.72
C ALA A 12 1.87 -3.38 -9.28
N PHE A 13 1.63 -3.57 -7.97
CA PHE A 13 1.00 -4.79 -7.45
C PHE A 13 -0.41 -4.98 -8.02
N GLY A 14 -1.23 -3.93 -8.07
CA GLY A 14 -2.56 -3.99 -8.69
C GLY A 14 -2.50 -4.36 -10.18
N LEU A 15 -1.56 -3.78 -10.93
CA LEU A 15 -1.32 -4.17 -12.31
C LEU A 15 -0.97 -5.66 -12.44
N ALA A 16 -0.04 -6.15 -11.62
CA ALA A 16 0.36 -7.56 -11.60
C ALA A 16 -0.81 -8.47 -11.22
N ALA A 17 -1.64 -8.07 -10.25
CA ALA A 17 -2.84 -8.81 -9.86
C ALA A 17 -3.84 -8.91 -11.02
N ARG A 18 -4.06 -7.83 -11.77
CA ARG A 18 -4.92 -7.85 -12.97
C ARG A 18 -4.36 -8.75 -14.07
N VAL A 19 -3.06 -8.70 -14.34
CA VAL A 19 -2.39 -9.58 -15.32
C VAL A 19 -2.50 -11.04 -14.88
N GLY A 20 -2.24 -11.34 -13.61
CA GLY A 20 -2.39 -12.68 -13.03
C GLY A 20 -3.82 -13.19 -13.15
N GLN A 21 -4.82 -12.36 -12.85
CA GLN A 21 -6.23 -12.69 -13.03
C GLN A 21 -6.55 -13.09 -14.47
N LEU A 22 -6.09 -12.31 -15.46
CA LEU A 22 -6.30 -12.61 -16.89
C LEU A 22 -5.61 -13.92 -17.30
N GLY A 23 -4.39 -14.16 -16.81
CA GLY A 23 -3.67 -15.40 -17.03
C GLY A 23 -4.40 -16.64 -16.50
N ILE A 24 -4.95 -16.57 -15.28
CA ILE A 24 -5.75 -17.65 -14.68
C ILE A 24 -7.00 -17.95 -15.52
N MET A 25 -7.66 -16.90 -16.03
CA MET A 25 -8.83 -17.03 -16.90
C MET A 25 -8.48 -17.43 -18.34
N LYS A 26 -7.19 -17.65 -18.68
CA LYS A 26 -6.70 -17.91 -20.04
C LYS A 26 -7.14 -16.82 -21.05
N ARG A 27 -7.23 -15.57 -20.60
CA ARG A 27 -7.54 -14.40 -21.43
C ARG A 27 -6.24 -13.69 -21.83
N ASN A 28 -6.30 -12.90 -22.91
CA ASN A 28 -5.18 -12.04 -23.30
C ASN A 28 -4.83 -11.09 -22.14
N ILE A 29 -3.56 -10.98 -21.79
CA ILE A 29 -3.08 -10.12 -20.69
C ILE A 29 -3.30 -8.62 -20.95
N TYR A 30 -3.53 -8.21 -22.19
CA TYR A 30 -3.85 -6.82 -22.55
C TYR A 30 -5.36 -6.56 -22.62
N ASP A 31 -6.18 -7.54 -22.26
CA ASP A 31 -7.63 -7.44 -22.36
C ASP A 31 -8.22 -6.45 -21.34
N ASN A 32 -9.01 -5.52 -21.85
CA ASN A 32 -9.59 -4.40 -21.10
C ASN A 32 -8.52 -3.57 -20.35
N LEU A 33 -7.85 -2.65 -21.07
CA LEU A 33 -6.88 -1.72 -20.48
C LEU A 33 -7.49 -0.80 -19.41
N GLY A 34 -8.79 -0.48 -19.50
CA GLY A 34 -9.51 0.25 -18.45
C GLY A 34 -9.53 -0.53 -17.12
N GLY A 35 -9.65 -1.85 -17.18
CA GLY A 35 -9.55 -2.73 -16.01
C GLY A 35 -8.17 -2.73 -15.36
N HIS A 36 -7.09 -2.57 -16.14
CA HIS A 36 -5.73 -2.42 -15.62
C HIS A 36 -5.57 -1.10 -14.89
N ALA A 37 -5.98 0.01 -15.52
CA ALA A 37 -5.95 1.33 -14.91
C ALA A 37 -6.77 1.37 -13.61
N LEU A 38 -7.99 0.81 -13.62
CA LEU A 38 -8.82 0.74 -12.41
C LEU A 38 -8.16 -0.05 -11.29
N SER A 39 -7.57 -1.20 -11.62
CA SER A 39 -6.86 -2.02 -10.62
C SER A 39 -5.66 -1.28 -10.03
N MET A 40 -4.83 -0.65 -10.87
CA MET A 40 -3.71 0.18 -10.43
C MET A 40 -4.17 1.30 -9.49
N LEU A 41 -5.27 1.99 -9.83
CA LEU A 41 -5.82 3.07 -9.02
C LEU A 41 -6.33 2.58 -7.67
N VAL A 42 -7.09 1.48 -7.65
CA VAL A 42 -7.63 0.92 -6.40
C VAL A 42 -6.50 0.49 -5.47
N PHE A 43 -5.53 -0.26 -5.98
CA PHE A 43 -4.40 -0.68 -5.15
C PHE A 43 -3.50 0.50 -4.77
N GLY A 44 -3.24 1.43 -5.67
CA GLY A 44 -2.51 2.67 -5.36
C GLY A 44 -3.18 3.48 -4.25
N TYR A 45 -4.50 3.55 -4.24
CA TYR A 45 -5.28 4.18 -3.16
C TYR A 45 -5.13 3.42 -1.83
N VAL A 46 -5.11 2.09 -1.84
CA VAL A 46 -4.76 1.29 -0.65
C VAL A 46 -3.34 1.61 -0.18
N GLY A 47 -2.37 1.75 -1.09
CA GLY A 47 -1.00 2.15 -0.77
C GLY A 47 -0.91 3.53 -0.12
N TYR A 48 -1.72 4.50 -0.57
CA TYR A 48 -1.84 5.80 0.09
C TYR A 48 -2.31 5.66 1.54
N TRP A 49 -3.37 4.88 1.78
CA TRP A 49 -3.87 4.64 3.14
C TRP A 49 -2.89 3.87 4.01
N ALA A 50 -2.16 2.91 3.45
CA ALA A 50 -1.10 2.20 4.16
C ALA A 50 0.01 3.16 4.62
N HIS A 51 0.42 4.10 3.78
CA HIS A 51 1.40 5.12 4.17
C HIS A 51 0.87 6.03 5.29
N ARG A 52 -0.38 6.48 5.19
CA ARG A 52 -1.02 7.32 6.22
C ARG A 52 -1.17 6.59 7.56
N TRP A 53 -1.42 5.28 7.52
CA TRP A 53 -1.43 4.45 8.71
C TRP A 53 -0.05 4.42 9.35
N ASP A 54 1.00 4.15 8.57
CA ASP A 54 2.37 4.02 9.06
C ASP A 54 2.84 5.29 9.78
N GLU A 55 2.57 6.47 9.21
CA GLU A 55 2.82 7.77 9.85
C GLU A 55 2.15 7.88 11.23
N ARG A 56 0.90 7.41 11.35
CA ARG A 56 0.17 7.43 12.63
C ARG A 56 0.72 6.42 13.62
N ALA A 57 1.10 5.24 13.14
CA ALA A 57 1.67 4.19 13.98
C ALA A 57 3.02 4.63 14.57
N GLU A 58 3.86 5.30 13.78
CA GLU A 58 5.16 5.81 14.23
C GLU A 58 5.01 6.77 15.42
N VAL A 59 4.09 7.74 15.33
CA VAL A 59 3.80 8.70 16.42
C VAL A 59 3.36 7.96 17.69
N LEU A 60 2.41 7.04 17.57
CA LEU A 60 1.89 6.28 18.72
C LEU A 60 2.97 5.43 19.38
N ILE A 61 3.85 4.81 18.58
CA ILE A 61 4.97 4.02 19.08
C ILE A 61 5.99 4.91 19.81
N ALA A 62 6.29 6.10 19.26
CA ALA A 62 7.19 7.06 19.90
C ALA A 62 6.65 7.53 21.26
N GLU A 63 5.37 7.88 21.33
CA GLU A 63 4.69 8.27 22.58
C GLU A 63 4.74 7.14 23.62
N LYS A 64 4.45 5.90 23.20
CA LYS A 64 4.52 4.74 24.10
C LYS A 64 5.93 4.46 24.59
N ARG A 65 6.94 4.61 23.74
CA ARG A 65 8.34 4.48 24.14
C ARG A 65 8.73 5.53 25.17
N ALA A 66 8.29 6.78 25.02
CA ALA A 66 8.52 7.84 26.00
C ALA A 66 7.86 7.52 27.35
N GLN A 67 6.60 7.07 27.35
CA GLN A 67 5.89 6.65 28.57
C GLN A 67 6.61 5.50 29.30
N ILE A 68 7.12 4.51 28.57
CA ILE A 68 7.88 3.39 29.15
C ILE A 68 9.20 3.88 29.74
N ALA A 69 9.89 4.80 29.08
CA ALA A 69 11.16 5.36 29.57
C ALA A 69 10.96 6.15 30.87
N GLU A 70 9.89 6.96 30.96
CA GLU A 70 9.55 7.71 32.17
C GLU A 70 9.25 6.78 33.35
N ARG A 71 8.44 5.74 33.12
CA ARG A 71 8.13 4.72 34.14
C ARG A 71 9.35 3.93 34.64
N ARG A 72 10.41 3.84 33.83
CA ARG A 72 11.66 3.18 34.21
C ARG A 72 12.61 4.07 35.02
N ARG A 73 12.35 5.39 35.05
CA ARG A 73 13.14 6.36 35.81
C ARG A 73 12.57 6.63 37.21
N GLN A 74 11.30 6.30 37.42
CA GLN A 74 10.62 6.28 38.73
C GLN A 74 10.91 4.96 39.45
#